data_AF-A0A2E3MCX4-F1
#
_entry.id   AF-A0A2E3MCX4-F1
#
_cell.length_a   1.000
_cell.length_b   1.000
_cell.length_c   1.000
_cell.angle_alpha   90.00
_cell.angle_beta   90.00
_cell.angle_gamma   90.00
#
_symmetry.space_group_name_H-M   'P 1'
#
loop_
_entity.id
_entity.type
_entity.pdbx_description
1 polymer ?
#
loop_
_entity_poly.entity_id
_entity_poly.type
_entity_poly.pdbx_seq_one_letter_code
_entity_poly.pdbx_strand_id
1 'polypeptide(L)'
;MSWSDWLFAPRIDHRGWQTPSEASRIFLIITLLIVGWWYWESTQDNIAIWIGMTILVSTPILTVGWYILSLVAKNKNVQLLTPKVRKPLEEKGRLPPQFKNP
;
A
#
# COMPACT_ATOMS: atom_id res chain seq x y z
N MET A 1 14.21 13.86 -0.14
CA MET A 1 13.45 12.69 -0.64
C MET A 1 12.54 13.17 -1.75
N SER A 2 12.55 12.52 -2.92
CA SER A 2 11.62 12.89 -3.98
C SER A 2 10.20 12.45 -3.60
N TRP A 3 9.19 13.26 -3.92
CA TRP A 3 7.78 12.94 -3.72
C TRP A 3 7.39 11.61 -4.41
N SER A 4 8.00 11.32 -5.56
CA SER A 4 7.81 10.04 -6.25
C SER A 4 8.26 8.84 -5.43
N ASP A 5 9.35 8.99 -4.67
CA ASP A 5 9.90 7.88 -3.89
C ASP A 5 9.05 7.69 -2.64
N TRP A 6 8.59 8.77 -2.04
CA TRP A 6 7.61 8.67 -0.95
C TRP A 6 6.36 7.91 -1.42
N LEU A 7 5.81 8.24 -2.58
CA LEU A 7 4.56 7.65 -3.03
C LEU A 7 4.71 6.18 -3.45
N PHE A 8 5.71 5.86 -4.28
CA PHE A 8 5.81 4.55 -4.92
C PHE A 8 6.78 3.58 -4.28
N ALA A 9 7.75 4.03 -3.47
CA ALA A 9 8.74 3.11 -2.93
C ALA A 9 8.13 2.12 -1.92
N PRO A 10 8.47 0.82 -2.02
CA PRO A 10 8.06 -0.16 -1.01
C PRO A 10 8.64 0.17 0.36
N ARG A 11 7.87 -0.13 1.42
CA ARG A 11 8.25 0.19 2.81
C ARG A 11 8.75 -1.05 3.54
N ILE A 12 9.92 -1.01 4.16
CA ILE A 12 10.47 -2.16 4.89
C ILE A 12 10.11 -2.11 6.38
N ASP A 13 9.59 -3.23 6.88
CA ASP A 13 9.24 -3.41 8.30
C ASP A 13 10.40 -4.04 9.12
N HIS A 14 10.29 -4.09 10.44
CA HIS A 14 11.25 -4.66 11.39
C HIS A 14 11.61 -6.14 11.15
N ARG A 15 10.83 -6.85 10.32
CA ARG A 15 11.12 -8.22 9.87
C ARG A 15 11.97 -8.28 8.61
N GLY A 16 12.18 -7.15 7.94
CA GLY A 16 12.83 -7.07 6.62
C GLY A 16 11.87 -7.30 5.47
N TRP A 17 10.55 -7.34 5.73
CA TRP A 17 9.54 -7.55 4.70
C TRP A 17 9.17 -6.24 4.03
N GLN A 18 9.01 -6.28 2.72
CA GLN A 18 8.46 -5.16 1.96
C GLN A 18 6.94 -5.14 2.14
N THR A 19 6.45 -4.02 2.62
CA THR A 19 5.05 -3.69 2.80
C THR A 19 4.60 -2.78 1.67
N PRO A 20 3.29 -2.77 1.35
CA PRO A 20 2.73 -1.94 0.29
C PRO A 20 3.17 -0.48 0.41
N SER A 21 3.45 0.15 -0.73
CA SER A 21 3.80 1.57 -0.83
C SER A 21 2.65 2.46 -0.35
N GLU A 22 2.95 3.73 -0.09
CA GLU A 22 1.90 4.69 0.30
C GLU A 22 0.85 4.85 -0.81
N ALA A 23 1.27 4.79 -2.09
CA ALA A 23 0.36 4.77 -3.23
C ALA A 23 -0.66 3.64 -3.11
N SER A 24 -0.21 2.41 -2.80
CA SER A 24 -1.09 1.25 -2.67
C SER A 24 -2.10 1.39 -1.53
N ARG A 25 -1.69 2.02 -0.42
CA ARG A 25 -2.57 2.28 0.73
C ARG A 25 -3.61 3.35 0.43
N ILE A 26 -3.19 4.45 -0.19
CA ILE A 26 -4.08 5.53 -0.64
C ILE A 26 -5.07 4.99 -1.68
N PHE A 27 -4.60 4.17 -2.62
CA PHE A 27 -5.45 3.56 -3.64
C PHE A 27 -6.52 2.65 -3.03
N LEU A 28 -6.21 1.91 -1.96
CA LEU A 28 -7.19 1.13 -1.22
C LEU A 28 -8.33 2.01 -0.69
N ILE A 29 -7.97 3.09 0.01
CA ILE A 29 -8.96 3.98 0.63
C ILE A 29 -9.83 4.65 -0.44
N ILE A 30 -9.21 5.19 -1.49
CA ILE A 30 -9.92 5.85 -2.59
C ILE A 30 -10.88 4.89 -3.28
N THR A 31 -10.43 3.66 -3.57
CA THR A 31 -11.28 2.66 -4.24
C THR A 31 -12.50 2.32 -3.39
N LEU A 32 -12.32 2.05 -2.09
CA LEU A 32 -13.42 1.73 -1.20
C LEU A 32 -14.43 2.89 -1.08
N LEU A 33 -13.94 4.13 -1.00
CA LEU A 33 -14.80 5.32 -0.94
C LEU A 33 -15.59 5.51 -2.24
N ILE A 34 -14.94 5.39 -3.40
CA ILE A 34 -15.59 5.57 -4.70
C ILE A 34 -16.63 4.47 -4.94
N VAL A 35 -16.26 3.20 -4.75
CA VAL A 35 -17.17 2.07 -4.96
C VAL A 35 -18.31 2.11 -3.94
N GLY A 36 -18.00 2.40 -2.67
CA GLY A 36 -19.02 2.53 -1.62
C GLY A 36 -20.01 3.66 -1.93
N TRP A 37 -19.51 4.83 -2.34
CA TRP A 37 -20.38 5.92 -2.76
C TRP A 37 -21.23 5.55 -3.98
N TRP A 38 -20.66 4.86 -4.97
CA TRP A 38 -21.37 4.45 -6.18
C TRP A 38 -22.51 3.46 -5.90
N TYR A 39 -22.31 2.49 -5.00
CA TYR A 39 -23.32 1.49 -4.67
C TYR A 39 -24.35 1.93 -3.64
N TRP A 40 -24.19 3.09 -3.00
CA TRP A 40 -25.09 3.56 -1.95
C TRP A 40 -26.56 3.52 -2.37
N GLU A 41 -26.91 4.24 -3.43
CA GLU A 41 -28.28 4.32 -3.97
C GLU A 41 -28.81 2.97 -4.49
N SER A 42 -27.91 2.11 -4.99
CA SER A 42 -28.29 0.83 -5.59
C SER A 42 -28.70 -0.23 -4.56
N THR A 43 -28.42 0.00 -3.28
CA THR A 43 -28.63 -1.00 -2.22
C THR A 43 -29.80 -0.71 -1.28
N GLN A 44 -30.59 0.34 -1.57
CA GLN A 44 -31.83 0.68 -0.84
C GLN A 44 -31.66 0.66 0.69
N ASP A 45 -30.59 1.30 1.18
CA ASP A 45 -30.23 1.37 2.61
C ASP A 45 -29.92 0.03 3.30
N ASN A 46 -29.84 -1.08 2.55
CA ASN A 46 -29.39 -2.35 3.09
C ASN A 46 -27.87 -2.37 3.26
N ILE A 47 -27.42 -2.01 4.47
CA ILE A 47 -26.00 -1.91 4.85
C ILE A 47 -25.23 -3.21 4.57
N ALA A 48 -25.83 -4.38 4.80
CA ALA A 48 -25.14 -5.65 4.60
C ALA A 48 -24.85 -5.90 3.11
N ILE A 49 -25.82 -5.62 2.24
CA ILE A 49 -25.65 -5.72 0.78
C ILE A 49 -24.68 -4.65 0.28
N TRP A 50 -24.77 -3.43 0.82
CA TRP A 50 -23.87 -2.32 0.49
C TRP A 50 -22.40 -2.66 0.75
N ILE A 51 -22.08 -3.17 1.94
CA ILE A 51 -20.73 -3.62 2.29
C ILE A 51 -20.30 -4.77 1.38
N GLY A 52 -21.18 -5.75 1.16
CA GLY A 52 -20.90 -6.90 0.29
C GLY A 52 -20.53 -6.48 -1.13
N MET A 53 -21.33 -5.61 -1.75
CA MET A 53 -21.09 -5.10 -3.09
C MET A 53 -19.83 -4.23 -3.16
N THR A 54 -19.61 -3.39 -2.15
CA THR A 54 -18.42 -2.53 -2.08
C THR A 54 -17.14 -3.37 -2.07
N ILE A 55 -17.09 -4.42 -1.24
CA ILE A 55 -15.93 -5.32 -1.17
C ILE A 55 -15.80 -6.13 -2.46
N LEU A 56 -16.90 -6.71 -2.94
CA LEU A 56 -16.92 -7.58 -4.14
C LEU A 56 -16.37 -6.85 -5.36
N VAL A 57 -16.81 -5.60 -5.60
CA VAL A 57 -16.40 -4.80 -6.76
C VAL A 57 -15.02 -4.17 -6.55
N SER A 58 -14.69 -3.75 -5.33
CA SER A 58 -13.36 -3.19 -5.04
C SER A 58 -12.25 -4.23 -5.23
N THR A 59 -12.49 -5.50 -4.92
CA THR A 59 -11.48 -6.57 -4.97
C THR A 59 -10.77 -6.68 -6.34
N PRO A 60 -11.47 -6.85 -7.48
CA PRO A 60 -10.80 -6.89 -8.79
C PRO A 60 -10.12 -5.57 -9.15
N ILE A 61 -10.71 -4.42 -8.81
CA ILE A 61 -10.11 -3.09 -9.06
C ILE A 61 -8.79 -2.95 -8.30
N LEU A 62 -8.78 -3.30 -7.02
CA LEU A 62 -7.60 -3.28 -6.16
C LEU A 62 -6.52 -4.24 -6.66
N THR A 63 -6.92 -5.44 -7.09
CA THR A 63 -6.00 -6.44 -7.66
C THR A 63 -5.26 -5.89 -8.87
N VAL A 64 -5.98 -5.31 -9.83
CA VAL A 64 -5.38 -4.71 -11.04
C VAL A 64 -4.56 -3.48 -10.69
N GLY A 65 -5.07 -2.58 -9.85
CA GLY A 65 -4.35 -1.35 -9.51
C GLY A 65 -3.07 -1.61 -8.72
N TRP A 66 -3.07 -2.55 -7.77
CA TRP A 66 -1.84 -2.94 -7.07
C TRP A 66 -0.83 -3.64 -7.99
N TYR A 67 -1.28 -4.43 -8.96
CA TYR A 67 -0.39 -4.98 -9.97
C TYR A 67 0.33 -3.87 -10.75
N ILE A 68 -0.41 -2.86 -11.22
CA ILE A 68 0.17 -1.71 -11.94
C ILE A 68 1.14 -0.94 -11.03
N LEU A 69 0.76 -0.65 -9.79
CA LEU A 69 1.62 0.03 -8.81
C LEU A 69 2.90 -0.77 -8.52
N SER A 70 2.81 -2.10 -8.50
CA SER A 70 3.98 -2.97 -8.31
C SER A 70 4.99 -2.84 -9.46
N LEU A 71 4.52 -2.65 -10.70
CA LEU A 71 5.39 -2.44 -11.86
C LEU A 71 6.14 -1.10 -11.76
N VAL A 72 5.45 -0.04 -11.35
CA VAL A 72 6.04 1.29 -11.12
C VAL A 72 7.08 1.26 -9.99
N ALA A 73 6.83 0.44 -8.96
CA ALA A 73 7.70 0.35 -7.79
C ALA A 73 9.01 -0.43 -8.03
N LYS A 74 9.13 -1.25 -9.09
CA LYS A 74 10.28 -2.14 -9.33
C LYS A 74 11.65 -1.44 -9.33
N ASN A 75 11.71 -0.21 -9.82
CA ASN A 75 12.96 0.55 -9.95
C ASN A 75 13.17 1.56 -8.80
N LYS A 76 12.41 1.44 -7.70
CA LYS A 76 12.49 2.36 -6.56
C LYS A 76 13.20 1.70 -5.38
N ASN A 77 14.11 2.46 -4.76
CA ASN A 77 14.81 2.01 -3.56
C ASN A 77 13.83 1.89 -2.38
N VAL A 78 13.87 0.75 -1.68
CA VAL A 78 13.06 0.52 -0.47
C VAL A 78 13.28 1.62 0.57
N GLN A 79 12.21 2.01 1.24
CA GLN A 79 12.26 3.02 2.32
C GLN A 79 11.92 2.37 3.66
N LEU A 80 12.52 2.88 4.75
CA LEU A 80 12.14 2.46 6.09
C LEU A 80 10.69 2.85 6.38
N LEU A 81 9.90 1.93 6.95
CA LEU A 81 8.52 2.22 7.34
C LEU A 81 8.46 3.34 8.39
N THR A 82 9.36 3.26 9.38
CA THR A 82 9.51 4.23 10.46
C THR A 82 10.99 4.28 10.85
N PRO A 83 11.56 5.43 11.27
CA PRO A 83 12.97 5.51 11.68
C PRO A 83 13.38 4.47 12.74
N LYS A 84 12.42 4.10 13.62
CA LYS A 84 12.59 3.11 14.69
C LYS A 84 12.92 1.70 14.19
N VAL A 85 12.57 1.35 12.94
CA VAL A 85 12.83 0.00 12.40
C VAL A 85 14.30 -0.22 12.01
N ARG A 86 15.11 0.85 11.92
CA ARG A 86 16.53 0.76 11.52
C ARG A 86 17.34 -0.13 12.46
N LYS A 87 17.30 0.17 13.77
CA LYS A 87 18.08 -0.54 14.80
C LYS A 87 17.75 -2.05 14.82
N PRO A 88 16.47 -2.48 14.88
CA PRO A 88 16.10 -3.89 14.76
C PRO A 88 16.54 -4.57 13.47
N LEU A 89 16.59 -3.84 12.34
CA LEU A 89 17.06 -4.38 11.06
C LEU A 89 18.57 -4.56 11.03
N GLU A 90 19.31 -3.62 11.63
CA GLU A 90 20.76 -3.65 11.75
C GLU A 90 21.23 -4.79 12.65
N GLU A 91 20.62 -4.94 13.84
CA GLU A 91 20.89 -6.04 14.78
C GLU A 91 20.65 -7.42 14.14
N LYS A 92 19.66 -7.52 13.25
CA LYS A 92 19.35 -8.76 12.51
C LYS A 92 20.17 -8.94 11.24
N GLY A 93 21.05 -7.99 10.89
CA GLY A 93 21.81 -8.01 9.63
C GLY A 93 20.96 -7.85 8.36
N ARG A 94 19.69 -7.43 8.49
CA ARG A 94 18.71 -7.29 7.40
C ARG A 94 18.59 -5.86 6.88
N LEU A 95 19.44 -4.94 7.35
CA LEU A 95 19.44 -3.56 6.88
C LEU A 95 19.85 -3.52 5.39
N PRO A 96 19.04 -2.92 4.50
CA PRO A 96 19.40 -2.83 3.09
C PRO A 96 20.71 -2.05 2.88
N PRO A 97 21.53 -2.41 1.85
CA PRO A 97 22.86 -1.82 1.65
C PRO A 97 22.85 -0.29 1.54
N GLN A 98 21.80 0.27 0.91
CA GLN A 98 21.60 1.71 0.76
C GLN A 98 21.47 2.50 2.07
N PHE A 99 21.28 1.84 3.22
CA PHE A 99 21.21 2.46 4.54
C PHE A 99 22.45 2.20 5.41
N LYS A 100 23.39 1.36 4.93
CA LYS A 100 24.63 1.03 5.66
C LYS A 100 25.70 2.11 5.49
N ASN A 101 25.81 2.70 4.30
CA ASN A 101 26.75 3.78 3.99
C ASN A 101 25.97 5.03 3.55
N PRO A 102 25.63 5.95 4.47
CA PRO A 102 24.90 7.17 4.16
C PRO A 102 25.73 8.18 3.35
#